data_AF-A0AA97K9G9-F1
#
_entry.id   AF-A0AA97K9G9-F1
#
_cell.length_a   1.000
_cell.length_b   1.000
_cell.length_c   1.000
_cell.angle_alpha   90.00
_cell.angle_beta   90.00
_cell.angle_gamma   90.00
#
_symmetry.space_group_name_H-M   'P 1'
#
loop_
_entity.id
_entity.type
_entity.pdbx_description
1 polymer ?
#
loop_
_entity_poly.entity_id
_entity_poly.type
_entity_poly.pdbx_seq_one_letter_code
_entity_poly.pdbx_strand_id
1 'polypeptide(L)'
;MASCVTRKLGSQLTKIALVSRSLHCSTAYQAGKLWRLKQGLPWNGSQYGPITDLPDWSFADGRPAPPMKGYLRRQEKNREFARRVAKLSSEIDHGMEKWKAKQREEEQEAEAKQSNRLQPKGRFHPLIPK
;
A
#
# COMPACT_ATOMS: atom_id res chain seq x y z
N MET A 1 15.03 14.79 -18.39
CA MET A 1 15.41 14.12 -19.66
C MET A 1 14.80 12.73 -19.67
N ALA A 2 14.03 12.37 -20.70
CA ALA A 2 13.39 11.05 -20.80
C ALA A 2 13.98 10.28 -21.99
N SER A 3 14.67 9.16 -21.72
CA SER A 3 15.31 8.32 -22.73
C SER A 3 14.38 7.18 -23.18
N CYS A 4 13.70 7.38 -24.31
CA CYS A 4 12.91 6.32 -24.94
C CYS A 4 13.86 5.35 -25.72
N VAL A 5 13.97 4.10 -25.27
CA VAL A 5 14.78 3.07 -25.95
C VAL A 5 13.93 2.32 -26.96
N THR A 6 14.01 2.70 -28.23
CA THR A 6 13.31 2.02 -29.34
C THR A 6 14.07 0.77 -29.79
N ARG A 7 13.54 -0.41 -29.46
CA ARG A 7 14.07 -1.68 -30.01
C ARG A 7 13.57 -1.86 -31.44
N LYS A 8 14.47 -1.78 -32.43
CA LYS A 8 14.19 -2.24 -33.80
C LYS A 8 14.00 -3.75 -33.80
N LEU A 9 12.94 -4.25 -34.43
CA LEU A 9 12.69 -5.69 -34.61
C LEU A 9 12.09 -5.96 -36.01
N GLY A 10 12.77 -6.83 -36.76
CA GLY A 10 12.28 -7.64 -37.88
C GLY A 10 11.31 -7.03 -38.90
N SER A 11 11.83 -6.60 -40.06
CA SER A 11 11.01 -6.46 -41.28
C SER A 11 10.73 -7.83 -41.92
N GLN A 12 9.73 -8.55 -41.42
CA GLN A 12 9.10 -9.69 -42.08
C GLN A 12 7.58 -9.65 -41.85
N LEU A 13 6.78 -10.28 -42.73
CA LEU A 13 5.29 -10.29 -42.77
C LEU A 13 4.58 -9.05 -43.36
N THR A 14 5.23 -8.25 -44.21
CA THR A 14 4.60 -7.15 -44.96
C THR A 14 3.75 -7.59 -46.17
N LYS A 15 2.93 -8.66 -46.05
CA LYS A 15 2.10 -9.20 -47.16
C LYS A 15 0.65 -9.62 -46.81
N ILE A 16 0.02 -9.04 -45.79
CA ILE A 16 -1.45 -9.12 -45.59
C ILE A 16 -2.01 -7.73 -45.26
N ALA A 17 -1.93 -6.79 -46.22
CA ALA A 17 -2.15 -5.35 -45.95
C ALA A 17 -2.95 -4.60 -47.06
N LEU A 18 -3.87 -5.27 -47.76
CA LEU A 18 -4.64 -4.64 -48.86
C LEU A 18 -6.17 -4.89 -48.85
N VAL A 19 -6.72 -5.76 -47.99
CA VAL A 19 -8.17 -6.12 -48.02
C VAL A 19 -8.84 -6.01 -46.65
N SER A 20 -8.45 -5.03 -45.83
CA SER A 20 -9.15 -4.69 -44.58
C SER A 20 -9.16 -3.17 -44.35
N ARG A 21 -9.97 -2.47 -45.16
CA ARG A 21 -10.47 -1.15 -44.74
C ARG A 21 -11.37 -1.34 -43.51
N SER A 22 -11.43 -0.31 -42.65
CA SER A 22 -12.26 -0.25 -41.43
C SER A 22 -12.12 -1.38 -40.40
N LEU A 23 -10.91 -1.52 -39.81
CA LEU A 23 -10.81 -1.88 -38.40
C LEU A 23 -10.32 -0.64 -37.62
N HIS A 24 -11.17 -0.10 -36.75
CA HIS A 24 -10.93 1.15 -36.04
C HIS A 24 -10.16 0.90 -34.73
N CYS A 25 -8.83 0.86 -34.82
CA CYS A 25 -7.92 0.58 -33.70
C CYS A 25 -7.76 1.74 -32.69
N SER A 26 -8.80 2.51 -32.42
CA SER A 26 -8.80 3.47 -31.31
C SER A 26 -8.69 2.73 -29.97
N THR A 27 -7.91 3.27 -29.03
CA THR A 27 -8.00 2.84 -27.63
C THR A 27 -9.42 3.06 -27.11
N ALA A 28 -10.00 2.05 -26.46
CA ALA A 28 -11.32 2.16 -25.84
C ALA A 28 -11.24 3.10 -24.64
N TYR A 29 -11.48 4.39 -24.86
CA TYR A 29 -11.45 5.40 -23.81
C TYR A 29 -12.55 5.10 -22.78
N GLN A 30 -12.15 4.78 -21.54
CA GLN A 30 -13.08 4.37 -20.49
C GLN A 30 -13.88 5.57 -19.97
N ALA A 31 -14.95 5.90 -20.69
CA ALA A 31 -15.86 7.00 -20.38
C ALA A 31 -16.38 6.92 -18.92
N GLY A 32 -16.53 8.08 -18.28
CA GLY A 32 -16.93 8.19 -16.89
C GLY A 32 -15.90 7.72 -15.85
N LYS A 33 -14.68 7.30 -16.23
CA LYS A 33 -13.62 6.88 -15.29
C LYS A 33 -13.30 7.93 -14.21
N LEU A 34 -13.14 9.20 -14.59
CA LEU A 34 -12.89 10.28 -13.63
C LEU A 34 -14.08 10.54 -12.69
N TRP A 35 -15.30 10.32 -13.18
CA TRP A 35 -16.50 10.39 -12.34
C TRP A 35 -16.54 9.21 -11.35
N ARG A 36 -16.26 7.97 -11.81
CA ARG A 36 -16.17 6.79 -10.94
C ARG A 36 -15.19 7.01 -9.78
N LEU A 37 -13.96 7.46 -10.07
CA LEU A 37 -12.99 7.75 -9.01
C LEU A 37 -13.49 8.82 -8.02
N LYS A 38 -14.18 9.88 -8.51
CA LYS A 38 -14.80 10.91 -7.64
C LYS A 38 -15.93 10.36 -6.75
N GLN A 39 -16.56 9.25 -7.14
CA GLN A 39 -17.58 8.53 -6.34
C GLN A 39 -16.99 7.37 -5.52
N GLY A 40 -15.65 7.24 -5.41
CA GLY A 40 -15.01 6.10 -4.73
C GLY A 40 -15.16 4.75 -5.44
N LEU A 41 -15.67 4.73 -6.67
CA LEU A 41 -15.84 3.53 -7.49
C LEU A 41 -14.54 3.18 -8.24
N PRO A 42 -14.34 1.90 -8.62
CA PRO A 42 -13.12 1.49 -9.31
C PRO A 42 -12.96 2.16 -10.68
N TRP A 43 -11.69 2.31 -11.09
CA TRP A 43 -11.30 2.81 -12.43
C TRP A 43 -11.97 2.01 -13.56
N ASN A 44 -12.08 0.68 -13.37
CA ASN A 44 -12.75 -0.24 -14.27
C ASN A 44 -13.88 -0.97 -13.51
N GLY A 45 -15.08 -1.06 -14.10
CA GLY A 45 -16.23 -1.73 -13.48
C GLY A 45 -15.99 -3.22 -13.19
N SER A 46 -15.11 -3.88 -13.96
CA SER A 46 -14.75 -5.30 -13.78
C SER A 46 -13.65 -5.57 -12.74
N GLN A 47 -13.29 -4.58 -11.90
CA GLN A 47 -12.15 -4.68 -10.99
C GLN A 47 -12.54 -5.21 -9.59
N TYR A 48 -13.61 -4.68 -9.02
CA TYR A 48 -14.26 -5.13 -7.78
C TYR A 48 -15.69 -4.57 -7.71
N GLY A 49 -16.51 -5.11 -6.81
CA GLY A 49 -17.88 -4.64 -6.55
C GLY A 49 -18.96 -5.55 -7.13
N PRO A 50 -20.25 -5.17 -7.04
CA PRO A 50 -21.37 -6.10 -7.26
C PRO A 50 -21.33 -6.86 -8.58
N ILE A 51 -21.02 -6.19 -9.69
CA ILE A 51 -20.92 -6.79 -11.04
C ILE A 51 -19.72 -7.73 -11.25
N THR A 52 -18.85 -7.87 -10.24
CA THR A 52 -17.57 -8.60 -10.33
C THR A 52 -17.45 -9.68 -9.26
N ASP A 53 -18.08 -9.49 -8.10
CA ASP A 53 -17.90 -10.32 -6.91
C ASP A 53 -19.20 -10.98 -6.40
N LEU A 54 -20.37 -10.69 -6.99
CA LEU A 54 -21.58 -11.51 -6.85
C LEU A 54 -21.54 -12.69 -7.84
N PRO A 55 -22.26 -13.81 -7.57
CA PRO A 55 -22.38 -14.90 -8.52
C PRO A 55 -23.33 -14.54 -9.67
N ASP A 56 -22.95 -14.89 -10.90
CA ASP A 56 -23.75 -14.63 -12.12
C ASP A 56 -25.08 -15.42 -12.17
N TRP A 57 -25.22 -16.46 -11.34
CA TRP A 57 -26.39 -17.35 -11.29
C TRP A 57 -26.55 -18.02 -9.92
N SER A 58 -27.68 -18.70 -9.72
CA SER A 58 -27.97 -19.57 -8.56
C SER A 58 -28.88 -20.73 -9.00
N PHE A 59 -29.07 -21.74 -8.15
CA PHE A 59 -30.01 -22.83 -8.43
C PHE A 59 -31.46 -22.37 -8.20
N ALA A 60 -32.42 -22.91 -8.96
CA ALA A 60 -33.84 -22.59 -8.80
C ALA A 60 -34.38 -22.87 -7.39
N ASP A 61 -33.83 -23.89 -6.71
CA ASP A 61 -34.03 -24.22 -5.29
C ASP A 61 -33.62 -23.10 -4.30
N GLY A 62 -33.01 -22.00 -4.76
CA GLY A 62 -32.40 -20.97 -3.92
C GLY A 62 -31.02 -21.33 -3.37
N ARG A 63 -30.45 -22.50 -3.74
CA ARG A 63 -29.08 -22.87 -3.34
C ARG A 63 -28.05 -21.94 -4.03
N PRO A 64 -26.98 -21.53 -3.33
CA PRO A 64 -25.93 -20.69 -3.93
C PRO A 64 -25.15 -21.46 -5.00
N ALA A 65 -24.70 -20.75 -6.04
CA ALA A 65 -23.77 -21.31 -7.03
C ALA A 65 -22.40 -21.61 -6.39
N PRO A 66 -21.66 -22.64 -6.86
CA PRO A 66 -20.32 -22.93 -6.38
C PRO A 66 -19.33 -21.79 -6.69
N PRO A 67 -18.38 -21.48 -5.79
CA PRO A 67 -17.54 -20.29 -5.91
C PRO A 67 -16.57 -20.38 -7.11
N MET A 68 -16.57 -19.33 -7.93
CA MET A 68 -15.74 -19.25 -9.13
C MET A 68 -14.24 -19.22 -8.80
N LYS A 69 -13.41 -19.89 -9.61
CA LYS A 69 -11.94 -19.89 -9.48
C LYS A 69 -11.35 -18.46 -9.43
N GLY A 70 -11.94 -17.53 -10.19
CA GLY A 70 -11.54 -16.12 -10.19
C GLY A 70 -11.81 -15.41 -8.86
N TYR A 71 -12.98 -15.64 -8.26
CA TYR A 71 -13.41 -15.10 -6.98
C TYR A 71 -12.51 -15.60 -5.84
N LEU A 72 -12.30 -16.91 -5.74
CA LEU A 72 -11.41 -17.53 -4.73
C LEU A 72 -9.98 -16.96 -4.80
N ARG A 73 -9.47 -16.71 -6.01
CA ARG A 73 -8.15 -16.09 -6.22
C ARG A 73 -8.11 -14.61 -5.83
N ARG A 74 -9.22 -13.86 -5.90
CA ARG A 74 -9.30 -12.49 -5.36
C ARG A 74 -9.35 -12.51 -3.83
N GLN A 75 -10.21 -13.37 -3.27
CA GLN A 75 -10.35 -13.61 -1.83
C GLN A 75 -9.00 -13.86 -1.15
N GLU A 76 -8.22 -14.85 -1.61
CA GLU A 76 -6.93 -15.15 -0.97
C GLU A 76 -5.92 -14.01 -1.10
N LYS A 77 -5.83 -13.35 -2.27
CA LYS A 77 -4.94 -12.18 -2.46
C LYS A 77 -5.31 -11.02 -1.54
N ASN A 78 -6.60 -10.77 -1.31
CA ASN A 78 -7.06 -9.76 -0.37
C ASN A 78 -6.70 -10.17 1.08
N ARG A 79 -6.78 -11.47 1.41
CA ARG A 79 -6.37 -12.02 2.73
C ARG A 79 -4.86 -11.91 2.95
N GLU A 80 -4.04 -12.23 1.96
CA GLU A 80 -2.58 -12.03 1.96
C GLU A 80 -2.22 -10.55 2.15
N PHE A 81 -2.89 -9.65 1.42
CA PHE A 81 -2.68 -8.21 1.53
C PHE A 81 -3.04 -7.69 2.92
N ALA A 82 -4.22 -8.04 3.45
CA ALA A 82 -4.65 -7.63 4.79
C ALA A 82 -3.70 -8.14 5.89
N ARG A 83 -3.26 -9.40 5.82
CA ARG A 83 -2.23 -9.96 6.71
C ARG A 83 -0.92 -9.15 6.66
N ARG A 84 -0.50 -8.74 5.45
CA ARG A 84 0.73 -7.95 5.26
C ARG A 84 0.61 -6.54 5.85
N VAL A 85 -0.54 -5.88 5.68
CA VAL A 85 -0.80 -4.57 6.29
C VAL A 85 -0.79 -4.65 7.81
N ALA A 86 -1.50 -5.62 8.39
CA ALA A 86 -1.53 -5.83 9.85
C ALA A 86 -0.13 -6.10 10.42
N LYS A 87 0.64 -6.98 9.76
CA LYS A 87 2.04 -7.25 10.13
C LYS A 87 2.89 -5.97 10.12
N LEU A 88 2.86 -5.21 9.02
CA LEU A 88 3.68 -4.01 8.87
C LEU A 88 3.31 -2.92 9.90
N SER A 89 2.04 -2.81 10.31
CA SER A 89 1.65 -1.95 11.44
C SER A 89 2.36 -2.42 12.70
N SER A 90 2.20 -3.68 13.11
CA SER A 90 2.80 -4.19 14.35
C SER A 90 4.34 -4.06 14.39
N GLU A 91 5.02 -4.18 13.25
CA GLU A 91 6.48 -3.95 13.16
C GLU A 91 6.86 -2.47 13.38
N ILE A 92 6.02 -1.51 12.95
CA ILE A 92 6.18 -0.08 13.22
C ILE A 92 5.85 0.23 14.69
N ASP A 93 4.72 -0.27 15.18
CA ASP A 93 4.21 -0.04 16.53
C ASP A 93 5.23 -0.50 17.59
N HIS A 94 5.73 -1.74 17.48
CA HIS A 94 6.80 -2.26 18.36
C HIS A 94 8.13 -1.51 18.19
N GLY A 95 8.43 -1.00 16.99
CA GLY A 95 9.59 -0.13 16.76
C GLY A 95 9.49 1.18 17.55
N MET A 96 8.32 1.79 17.56
CA MET A 96 8.02 3.01 18.32
C MET A 96 8.01 2.75 19.84
N GLU A 97 7.46 1.63 20.30
CA GLU A 97 7.51 1.21 21.71
C GLU A 97 8.96 1.05 22.19
N LYS A 98 9.78 0.31 21.43
CA LYS A 98 11.19 0.07 21.75
C LYS A 98 12.02 1.37 21.77
N TRP A 99 11.79 2.28 20.83
CA TRP A 99 12.44 3.59 20.83
C TRP A 99 12.03 4.43 22.06
N LYS A 100 10.73 4.48 22.39
CA LYS A 100 10.22 5.15 23.61
C LYS A 100 10.71 4.51 24.91
N ALA A 101 10.99 3.21 24.94
CA ALA A 101 11.65 2.56 26.08
C ALA A 101 13.09 3.07 26.22
N LYS A 102 13.88 2.97 25.15
CA LYS A 102 15.29 3.39 25.13
C LYS A 102 15.51 4.86 25.52
N GLN A 103 14.63 5.78 25.12
CA GLN A 103 14.72 7.19 25.56
C GLN A 103 14.46 7.35 27.07
N ARG A 104 13.46 6.66 27.62
CA ARG A 104 13.19 6.68 29.07
C ARG A 104 14.29 6.00 29.89
N GLU A 105 14.93 4.96 29.35
CA GLU A 105 16.12 4.33 29.94
C GLU A 105 17.31 5.31 29.98
N GLU A 106 17.56 6.05 28.89
CA GLU A 106 18.61 7.08 28.83
C GLU A 106 18.34 8.27 29.77
N GLU A 107 17.09 8.72 29.88
CA GLU A 107 16.64 9.74 30.83
C GLU A 107 16.84 9.28 32.28
N GLN A 108 16.36 8.07 32.63
CA GLN A 108 16.52 7.50 33.97
C GLN A 108 17.99 7.23 34.32
N GLU A 109 18.82 6.79 33.36
CA GLU A 109 20.26 6.68 33.56
C GLU A 109 20.91 8.04 33.82
N ALA A 110 20.49 9.10 33.13
CA ALA A 110 21.01 10.45 33.36
C ALA A 110 20.61 10.98 34.75
N GLU A 111 19.35 10.82 35.14
CA GLU A 111 18.85 11.17 36.48
C GLU A 111 19.56 10.37 37.58
N ALA A 112 19.77 9.07 37.38
CA ALA A 112 20.51 8.22 38.32
C ALA A 112 22.00 8.62 38.43
N LYS A 113 22.65 8.99 37.31
CA LYS A 113 24.03 9.51 37.32
C LYS A 113 24.12 10.89 37.97
N GLN A 114 23.07 11.70 37.87
CA GLN A 114 22.98 13.01 38.52
C GLN A 114 22.69 12.93 40.01
N SER A 115 21.80 12.02 40.45
CA SER A 115 21.44 11.85 41.86
C SER A 115 22.53 11.13 42.68
N ASN A 116 23.23 10.15 42.09
CA ASN A 116 24.41 9.51 42.70
C ASN A 116 25.70 10.34 42.61
N ARG A 117 25.65 11.57 42.11
CA ARG A 117 26.82 12.45 41.95
C ARG A 117 27.26 13.03 43.31
N LEU A 118 28.48 12.69 43.73
CA LEU A 118 29.09 13.25 44.94
C LEU A 118 29.17 14.79 44.89
N GLN A 119 29.00 15.43 46.05
CA GLN A 119 29.12 16.88 46.18
C GLN A 119 30.50 17.38 45.71
N PRO A 120 30.57 18.50 44.94
CA PRO A 120 31.83 19.04 44.48
C PRO A 120 32.64 19.61 45.65
N LYS A 121 33.92 19.24 45.74
CA LYS A 121 34.85 19.77 46.76
C LYS A 121 35.50 21.06 46.25
N GLY A 122 35.41 22.12 47.05
CA GLY A 122 35.96 23.45 46.72
C GLY A 122 35.53 24.51 47.74
N ARG A 123 35.94 25.76 47.55
CA ARG A 123 35.49 26.88 48.40
C ARG A 123 34.07 27.31 48.00
N PHE A 124 33.07 26.84 48.74
CA PHE A 124 31.76 27.50 48.81
C PHE A 124 31.89 28.83 49.56
N HIS A 125 32.36 29.87 48.87
CA HIS A 125 32.30 31.23 49.39
C HIS A 125 30.99 31.86 48.90
N PRO A 126 30.01 32.16 49.77
CA PRO A 126 28.88 32.97 49.36
C PRO A 126 29.40 34.35 48.93
N LEU A 127 28.92 34.83 47.79
CA LEU A 127 29.15 36.20 47.34
C LEU A 127 28.23 37.13 48.14
N ILE A 128 28.75 37.66 49.24
CA ILE A 128 28.08 38.73 50.00
C ILE A 128 28.16 40.00 49.13
N PRO A 129 27.03 40.61 48.71
CA PRO A 129 27.05 41.90 48.05
C PRO A 129 27.61 42.97 48.99
N LYS A 130 28.40 43.90 48.43
CA LYS A 130 28.99 45.02 49.16
C LYS A 130 28.06 46.23 49.20
#